data_AF-A0A2E7S612-F1
#
_entry.id   AF-A0A2E7S612-F1
#
_cell.length_a   1.000
_cell.length_b   1.000
_cell.length_c   1.000
_cell.angle_alpha   90.00
_cell.angle_beta   90.00
_cell.angle_gamma   90.00
#
_symmetry.space_group_name_H-M   'P 1'
#
loop_
_entity.id
_entity.type
_entity.pdbx_description
1 polymer ?
#
loop_
_entity_poly.entity_id
_entity_poly.type
_entity_poly.pdbx_seq_one_letter_code
_entity_poly.pdbx_strand_id
1 'polypeptide(L)' 'MRISTVAVIGAGTMGAGIAQVCAQTGWQTRLYDAFPEGLQKGMDSIS' A
#
# COMPACT_ATOMS: atom_id res chain seq x y z
N MET A 1 -9.29 15.59 -13.57
CA MET A 1 -9.26 14.13 -13.29
C MET A 1 -9.11 13.96 -11.77
N ARG A 2 -9.98 13.21 -11.09
CA ARG A 2 -9.79 12.85 -9.68
C ARG A 2 -9.30 11.41 -9.62
N ILE A 3 -8.21 11.18 -8.91
CA ILE A 3 -7.77 9.82 -8.56
C ILE A 3 -8.63 9.37 -7.38
N SER A 4 -9.32 8.24 -7.53
CA SER A 4 -10.12 7.63 -6.46
C SER A 4 -9.46 6.40 -5.86
N THR A 5 -8.61 5.72 -6.64
CA THR A 5 -8.04 4.41 -6.30
C THR A 5 -6.61 4.32 -6.79
N VAL A 6 -5.71 3.82 -5.94
CA VAL A 6 -4.30 3.57 -6.26
C VAL A 6 -3.93 2.13 -5.92
N ALA A 7 -3.12 1.50 -6.77
CA ALA A 7 -2.52 0.21 -6.50
C ALA A 7 -1.00 0.36 -6.34
N VAL A 8 -0.45 -0.22 -5.28
CA VAL A 8 0.98 -0.27 -5.01
C VAL A 8 1.45 -1.72 -5.15
N ILE A 9 2.43 -1.92 -6.02
CA ILE A 9 3.00 -3.24 -6.31
C ILE A 9 4.34 -3.38 -5.59
N GLY A 10 4.40 -4.32 -4.66
CA GLY A 10 5.48 -4.51 -3.69
C GLY A 10 5.11 -3.94 -2.33
N ALA A 11 5.24 -4.76 -1.29
CA ALA A 11 4.94 -4.44 0.11
C ALA A 11 6.20 -4.29 0.97
N GLY A 12 7.37 -4.14 0.35
CA GLY A 12 8.60 -3.74 1.05
C GLY A 12 8.55 -2.31 1.60
N THR A 13 9.62 -1.84 2.21
CA THR A 13 9.66 -0.56 2.96
C THR A 13 9.10 0.64 2.18
N MET A 14 9.51 0.81 0.91
CA MET A 14 8.99 1.91 0.08
C MET A 14 7.51 1.71 -0.29
N GLY A 15 7.11 0.49 -0.64
CA GLY A 15 5.75 0.18 -1.05
C GLY A 15 4.74 0.38 0.09
N ALA A 16 5.10 -0.07 1.29
CA ALA A 16 4.31 0.20 2.49
C ALA A 16 4.17 1.71 2.77
N GLY A 17 5.27 2.48 2.68
CA GLY A 17 5.23 3.93 2.88
C GLY A 17 4.40 4.68 1.84
N ILE A 18 4.49 4.29 0.56
CA ILE A 18 3.65 4.84 -0.51
C ILE A 18 2.17 4.53 -0.23
N ALA A 19 1.87 3.27 0.12
CA ALA A 19 0.51 2.84 0.41
C ALA A 19 -0.07 3.58 1.63
N GLN A 20 0.73 3.81 2.67
CA GLN A 20 0.35 4.58 3.86
C GLN A 20 -0.01 6.01 3.49
N VAL A 21 0.84 6.72 2.74
CA VAL A 21 0.56 8.10 2.32
C VAL A 21 -0.71 8.15 1.47
N CYS A 22 -0.88 7.26 0.49
CA CYS A 22 -2.08 7.22 -0.32
C CYS A 22 -3.35 6.97 0.52
N ALA A 23 -3.31 6.02 1.46
CA ALA A 23 -4.43 5.74 2.34
C ALA A 23 -4.77 6.93 3.26
N GLN A 24 -3.75 7.59 3.82
CA GLN A 24 -3.92 8.77 4.68
C GLN A 24 -4.51 9.98 3.93
N THR A 25 -4.23 10.11 2.63
CA THR A 25 -4.86 11.14 1.78
C THR A 25 -6.31 10.85 1.39
N GLY A 26 -6.88 9.71 1.85
CA GLY A 26 -8.25 9.31 1.58
C GLY A 26 -8.44 8.61 0.23
N TRP A 27 -7.36 8.15 -0.41
CA TRP A 27 -7.46 7.35 -1.63
C TRP A 27 -7.67 5.88 -1.29
N GLN A 28 -8.55 5.22 -2.04
CA GLN A 28 -8.70 3.77 -1.91
C GLN A 28 -7.39 3.11 -2.36
N THR A 29 -6.64 2.55 -1.43
CA THR A 29 -5.29 2.04 -1.69
C THR A 29 -5.28 0.51 -1.64
N ARG A 30 -4.77 -0.12 -2.69
CA ARG A 30 -4.59 -1.57 -2.80
C ARG A 30 -3.11 -1.88 -2.75
N LEU A 31 -2.67 -2.62 -1.73
CA LEU A 31 -1.30 -3.13 -1.65
C LEU A 31 -1.27 -4.56 -2.17
N TYR A 32 -0.32 -4.85 -3.06
CA TYR A 32 -0.10 -6.18 -3.61
C TYR A 32 1.36 -6.57 -3.43
N ASP A 33 1.60 -7.82 -3.02
CA ASP A 33 2.92 -8.45 -3.07
C ASP A 33 2.77 -9.87 -3.62
N ALA A 34 3.79 -10.35 -4.32
CA ALA A 34 3.81 -11.72 -4.82
C ALA A 34 3.95 -12.74 -3.67
N PHE A 35 4.52 -12.32 -2.54
CA PHE A 35 4.73 -13.15 -1.37
C PHE A 35 3.76 -12.74 -0.25
N PRO A 36 2.91 -13.65 0.25
CA PRO A 36 1.96 -13.35 1.33
C PRO A 36 2.65 -12.79 2.59
N GLU A 37 3.85 -13.27 2.90
CA GLU A 37 4.66 -12.79 4.03
C GLU A 37 5.10 -11.34 3.87
N GLY A 38 5.47 -10.94 2.65
CA GLY A 38 5.83 -9.56 2.31
C GLY A 38 4.62 -8.65 2.43
N LEU A 39 3.48 -9.11 1.92
CA LEU A 39 2.20 -8.40 2.06
C LEU A 39 1.84 -8.18 3.52
N GLN A 40 1.89 -9.22 4.35
CA GLN A 40 1.55 -9.11 5.77
C GLN A 40 2.47 -8.11 6.48
N LYS A 41 3.79 -8.19 6.27
CA LYS A 41 4.77 -7.24 6.85
C LYS A 41 4.48 -5.80 6.42
N GLY A 42 4.16 -5.58 5.15
CA GLY A 42 3.80 -4.27 4.65
C GLY A 42 2.51 -3.75 5.27
N MET A 43 1.50 -4.62 5.43
CA MET A 43 0.23 -4.27 6.08
C MET A 43 0.42 -3.92 7.56
N ASP A 44 1.25 -4.67 8.30
CA ASP A 44 1.60 -4.38 9.70
C ASP A 44 2.33 -3.04 9.85
N SER A 45 2.98 -2.56 8.78
CA SER A 45 3.68 -1.26 8.76
C SER A 45 2.76 -0.08 8.44
N ILE A 46 1.52 -0.32 7.98
CA ILE A 46 0.54 0.70 7.55
C ILE A 46 -0.50 1.01 8.66
N SER A 47 -0.55 0.22 9.73
CA SER A 47 -1.50 0.36 10.86
C SER A 47 -1.36 1.67 11.63
#